data_AF-A0A7S1KBF8-F1
#
_entry.id   AF-A0A7S1KBF8-F1
#
_cell.length_a   1.000
_cell.length_b   1.000
_cell.length_c   1.000
_cell.angle_alpha   90.00
_cell.angle_beta   90.00
_cell.angle_gamma   90.00
#
_symmetry.space_group_name_H-M   'P 1'
#
loop_
_entity.id
_entity.type
_entity.pdbx_description
1 polymer ?
#
loop_
_entity_poly.entity_id
_entity_poly.type
_entity_poly.pdbx_seq_one_letter_code
_entity_poly.pdbx_strand_id
1 'polypeptide(L)'
;PWMLLPIKEIQQAPEVRQWLQVPGKIVGTLLWPVQIDKWEENAPLPKGRIVGGPIGNAGEIETEARLCMMEAELEDHMDEFSDEVAEETKRVLEWAKATHEAEVNRRVDLREARIMTIDPATARDLDDAIHIVRDDSTSPPQFEIGVHIADVSHFVWKGHKIDSEAAWRCTTVYLTHRAYHMLPRE
;
A
#
# COMPACT_ATOMS: atom_id res chain seq x y z
N PRO A 1 9.43 -16.91 5.77
CA PRO A 1 9.27 -18.02 4.78
C PRO A 1 8.03 -18.87 5.07
N TRP A 2 7.01 -18.68 4.25
CA TRP A 2 5.75 -19.41 4.32
C TRP A 2 5.86 -20.74 3.55
N MET A 3 5.26 -21.82 4.06
CA MET A 3 5.21 -23.10 3.36
C MET A 3 3.75 -23.46 3.11
N LEU A 4 3.35 -23.45 1.84
CA LEU A 4 2.07 -23.99 1.39
C LEU A 4 2.16 -25.51 1.41
N LEU A 5 1.46 -26.14 2.36
CA LEU A 5 1.31 -27.59 2.41
C LEU A 5 -0.04 -27.99 1.80
N PRO A 6 -0.06 -28.69 0.65
CA PRO A 6 -1.29 -29.22 0.08
C PRO A 6 -1.99 -30.14 1.08
N ILE A 7 -3.28 -29.94 1.28
CA ILE A 7 -4.08 -30.75 2.21
C ILE A 7 -4.02 -32.24 1.89
N LYS A 8 -3.86 -32.60 0.61
CA LYS A 8 -3.69 -34.00 0.19
C LYS A 8 -2.43 -34.64 0.78
N GLU A 9 -1.34 -33.89 0.92
CA GLU A 9 -0.09 -34.34 1.53
C GLU A 9 -0.24 -34.48 3.04
N ILE A 10 -0.92 -33.53 3.69
CA ILE A 10 -1.29 -33.60 5.12
C ILE A 10 -2.20 -34.80 5.41
N GLN A 11 -3.14 -35.11 4.51
CA GLN A 11 -4.05 -36.25 4.67
C GLN A 11 -3.36 -37.61 4.47
N GLN A 12 -2.31 -37.66 3.64
CA GLN A 12 -1.53 -38.87 3.37
C GLN A 12 -0.40 -39.12 4.39
N ALA A 13 -0.08 -38.13 5.23
CA ALA A 13 0.90 -38.22 6.31
C ALA A 13 0.21 -38.14 7.70
N PRO A 14 -0.16 -39.27 8.32
CA PRO A 14 -0.90 -39.30 9.60
C PRO A 14 -0.19 -38.56 10.74
N GLU A 15 1.14 -38.56 10.71
CA GLU A 15 2.00 -37.84 11.65
C GLU A 15 1.88 -36.31 11.57
N VAL A 16 1.64 -35.75 10.37
CA VAL A 16 1.43 -34.31 10.17
C VAL A 16 0.08 -33.86 10.76
N ARG A 17 -0.96 -34.69 10.65
CA ARG A 17 -2.28 -34.43 11.28
C ARG A 17 -2.21 -34.37 12.80
N GLN A 18 -1.40 -35.22 13.41
CA GLN A 18 -1.27 -35.29 14.87
C GLN A 18 -0.56 -34.05 15.44
N TRP A 19 0.27 -33.38 14.62
CA TRP A 19 1.08 -32.24 15.04
C TRP A 19 0.43 -30.87 14.76
N LEU A 20 -0.32 -30.72 13.67
CA LEU A 20 -0.91 -29.42 13.31
C LEU A 20 -2.06 -28.97 14.22
N GLN A 21 -2.60 -29.84 15.09
CA GLN A 21 -3.72 -29.56 16.01
C GLN A 21 -4.85 -28.74 15.38
N VAL A 22 -5.19 -29.04 14.12
CA VAL A 22 -6.15 -28.22 13.35
C VAL A 22 -7.55 -28.36 13.97
N PRO A 23 -8.20 -27.26 14.39
CA PRO A 23 -9.57 -27.33 14.91
C PRO A 23 -10.54 -27.66 13.77
N GLY A 24 -11.26 -28.77 13.89
CA GLY A 24 -12.34 -29.14 12.97
C GLY A 24 -11.90 -29.90 11.71
N LYS A 25 -12.74 -29.84 10.67
CA LYS A 25 -12.52 -30.59 9.41
C LYS A 25 -11.65 -29.76 8.46
N ILE A 26 -10.51 -30.32 8.06
CA ILE A 26 -9.64 -29.71 7.04
C ILE A 26 -10.38 -29.73 5.69
N VAL A 27 -10.78 -28.55 5.21
CA VAL A 27 -11.42 -28.36 3.90
C VAL A 27 -10.34 -28.05 2.88
N GLY A 28 -10.24 -28.84 1.81
CA GLY A 28 -9.18 -28.81 0.80
C GLY A 28 -8.89 -27.45 0.14
N THR A 29 -9.82 -26.50 0.27
CA THR A 29 -9.74 -25.17 -0.31
C THR A 29 -9.41 -24.09 0.71
N LEU A 30 -9.47 -24.35 2.02
CA LEU A 30 -9.29 -23.31 3.04
C LEU A 30 -7.81 -23.18 3.41
N LEU A 31 -7.26 -21.98 3.23
CA LEU A 31 -5.86 -21.67 3.51
C LEU A 31 -5.66 -21.21 4.96
N TRP A 32 -4.57 -21.64 5.57
CA TRP A 32 -4.23 -21.35 6.96
C TRP A 32 -2.78 -20.86 7.08
N PRO A 33 -2.49 -19.87 7.93
CA PRO A 33 -1.13 -19.47 8.21
C PRO A 33 -0.48 -20.51 9.15
N VAL A 34 0.73 -20.95 8.82
CA VAL A 34 1.50 -21.90 9.63
C VAL A 34 2.88 -21.32 9.91
N GLN A 35 3.25 -21.30 11.19
CA GLN A 35 4.60 -20.97 11.64
C GLN A 35 5.41 -22.25 11.84
N ILE A 36 6.57 -22.33 11.19
CA ILE A 36 7.52 -23.42 11.41
C ILE A 36 8.24 -23.19 12.75
N ASP A 37 8.18 -24.18 13.63
CA ASP A 37 8.81 -24.13 14.96
C ASP A 37 10.16 -24.84 14.97
N LYS A 38 10.25 -26.05 14.38
CA LYS A 38 11.48 -26.86 14.39
C LYS A 38 11.54 -27.80 13.20
N TRP A 39 12.71 -27.95 12.60
CA TRP A 39 13.01 -29.03 11.65
C TRP A 39 14.15 -29.88 12.20
N GLU A 40 13.85 -31.12 12.57
CA GLU A 40 14.86 -32.06 13.06
C GLU A 40 15.64 -32.69 11.90
N GLU A 41 16.93 -32.93 12.10
CA GLU A 41 17.88 -33.37 11.05
C GLU A 41 17.44 -34.65 10.32
N ASN A 42 16.74 -35.55 11.03
CA ASN A 42 16.22 -36.81 10.50
C ASN A 42 14.72 -36.77 10.19
N ALA A 43 14.05 -35.63 10.35
CA ALA A 43 12.62 -35.51 10.09
C ALA A 43 12.38 -35.16 8.61
N PRO A 44 11.52 -35.91 7.90
CA PRO A 44 11.22 -35.65 6.49
C PRO A 44 10.47 -34.32 6.27
N LEU A 45 9.79 -33.81 7.31
CA LEU A 45 9.00 -32.58 7.27
C LEU A 45 9.25 -31.73 8.54
N PRO A 46 9.16 -30.39 8.45
CA PRO A 46 9.24 -29.52 9.60
C PRO A 46 7.99 -29.65 10.51
N LYS A 47 8.19 -29.41 11.80
CA LYS A 47 7.13 -29.23 12.79
C LYS A 47 6.77 -27.75 12.87
N GLY A 48 5.48 -27.46 12.92
CA GLY A 48 4.96 -26.10 13.04
C GLY A 48 3.58 -26.08 13.66
N ARG A 49 3.06 -24.88 13.86
CA ARG A 49 1.73 -24.63 14.44
C ARG A 49 0.94 -23.68 13.57
N ILE A 50 -0.37 -23.82 13.59
CA ILE A 50 -1.28 -22.83 13.00
C ILE A 50 -1.20 -21.55 13.84
N VAL A 51 -1.12 -20.41 13.16
CA VAL A 51 -1.17 -19.10 13.80
C VAL A 51 -2.39 -18.33 13.28
N GLY A 52 -3.19 -17.79 14.20
CA GLY A 52 -4.39 -17.04 13.85
C GLY A 52 -5.55 -17.88 13.27
N GLY A 53 -6.41 -17.20 12.50
CA GLY A 53 -7.57 -17.80 11.83
C GLY A 53 -7.28 -18.17 10.37
N PRO A 54 -8.26 -18.75 9.66
CA PRO A 54 -8.12 -19.04 8.24
C PRO A 54 -7.95 -17.75 7.44
N ILE A 55 -7.14 -17.81 6.38
CA ILE A 55 -6.91 -16.68 5.47
C ILE A 55 -8.12 -16.50 4.55
N GLY A 56 -8.63 -17.60 4.01
CA GLY A 56 -9.77 -17.65 3.08
C GLY A 56 -9.69 -18.87 2.16
N ASN A 57 -10.59 -18.96 1.17
CA ASN A 57 -10.54 -20.06 0.21
C ASN A 57 -9.54 -19.77 -0.92
N ALA A 58 -8.74 -20.78 -1.27
CA ALA A 58 -7.86 -20.78 -2.42
C ALA A 58 -8.63 -20.50 -3.71
N GLY A 59 -8.06 -19.63 -4.55
CA GLY A 59 -8.66 -19.17 -5.80
C GLY A 59 -9.62 -17.98 -5.66
N GLU A 60 -9.97 -17.54 -4.44
CA GLU A 60 -10.68 -16.28 -4.25
C GLU A 60 -9.69 -15.11 -4.32
N ILE A 61 -10.02 -14.07 -5.11
CA ILE A 61 -9.14 -12.94 -5.37
C ILE A 61 -8.65 -12.29 -4.08
N GLU A 62 -9.54 -12.04 -3.11
CA GLU A 62 -9.18 -11.42 -1.83
C GLU A 62 -8.25 -12.31 -0.99
N THR A 63 -8.42 -13.63 -1.05
CA THR A 63 -7.55 -14.59 -0.36
C THR A 63 -6.14 -14.57 -0.96
N GLU A 64 -6.05 -14.64 -2.30
CA GLU A 64 -4.76 -14.60 -3.01
C GLU A 64 -4.07 -13.24 -2.83
N ALA A 65 -4.83 -12.15 -2.86
CA ALA A 65 -4.33 -10.81 -2.58
C ALA A 65 -3.71 -10.71 -1.18
N ARG A 66 -4.45 -11.18 -0.16
CA ARG A 66 -3.97 -11.19 1.22
C ARG A 66 -2.71 -12.04 1.39
N LEU A 67 -2.64 -13.19 0.72
CA LEU A 67 -1.42 -14.01 0.71
C LEU A 67 -0.22 -13.27 0.15
N CYS A 68 -0.37 -12.58 -0.99
CA CYS A 68 0.71 -11.78 -1.55
C CYS A 68 1.17 -10.66 -0.60
N MET A 69 0.24 -10.00 0.08
CA MET A 69 0.58 -8.96 1.07
C MET A 69 1.33 -9.55 2.26
N MET A 70 0.88 -10.68 2.82
CA MET A 70 1.54 -11.37 3.93
C MET A 70 2.92 -11.93 3.57
N GLU A 71 3.10 -12.42 2.33
CA GLU A 71 4.40 -12.89 1.86
C GLU A 71 5.40 -11.74 1.73
N ALA A 72 4.91 -10.55 1.37
CA ALA A 72 5.70 -9.33 1.26
C ALA A 72 5.86 -8.57 2.59
N GLU A 73 5.28 -9.05 3.70
CA GLU A 73 5.25 -8.37 5.00
C GLU A 73 4.57 -6.97 4.93
N LEU A 74 3.49 -6.88 4.15
CA LEU A 74 2.71 -5.68 3.88
C LEU A 74 1.24 -5.82 4.31
N GLU A 75 0.89 -6.83 5.12
CA GLU A 75 -0.49 -7.06 5.55
C GLU A 75 -1.11 -5.84 6.25
N ASP A 76 -0.31 -5.07 6.98
CA ASP A 76 -0.75 -3.86 7.67
C ASP A 76 -1.24 -2.76 6.71
N HIS A 77 -0.79 -2.74 5.45
CA HIS A 77 -1.31 -1.81 4.43
C HIS A 77 -2.78 -2.07 4.09
N MET A 78 -3.27 -3.27 4.37
CA MET A 78 -4.66 -3.65 4.14
C MET A 78 -5.60 -3.08 5.20
N ASP A 79 -5.05 -2.65 6.35
CA ASP A 79 -5.84 -2.07 7.43
C ASP A 79 -6.32 -0.66 7.06
N GLU A 80 -7.51 -0.33 7.58
CA GLU A 80 -8.05 1.01 7.50
C GLU A 80 -7.18 1.99 8.30
N PHE A 81 -7.12 3.24 7.84
CA PHE A 81 -6.48 4.30 8.59
C PHE A 81 -7.16 4.48 9.95
N SER A 82 -6.39 4.64 11.01
CA SER A 82 -6.94 4.86 12.36
C SER A 82 -7.81 6.12 12.44
N ASP A 83 -8.77 6.13 13.36
CA ASP A 83 -9.61 7.31 13.63
C ASP A 83 -8.79 8.56 13.94
N GLU A 84 -7.63 8.40 14.60
CA GLU A 84 -6.72 9.51 14.89
C GLU A 84 -6.14 10.14 13.61
N VAL A 85 -5.75 9.31 12.64
CA VAL A 85 -5.24 9.76 11.34
C VAL A 85 -6.37 10.41 10.55
N ALA A 86 -7.55 9.79 10.49
CA ALA A 86 -8.71 10.34 9.78
C ALA A 86 -9.13 11.72 10.31
N GLU A 87 -9.19 11.88 11.64
CA GLU A 87 -9.54 13.15 12.27
C GLU A 87 -8.45 14.21 12.11
N GLU A 88 -7.18 13.82 12.04
CA GLU A 88 -6.11 14.75 11.70
C GLU A 88 -6.19 15.23 10.26
N THR A 89 -6.40 14.32 9.30
CA THR A 89 -6.60 14.64 7.88
C THR A 89 -7.71 15.67 7.72
N LYS A 90 -8.87 15.45 8.33
CA LYS A 90 -9.98 16.42 8.27
C LYS A 90 -9.58 17.81 8.78
N ARG A 91 -8.88 17.89 9.92
CA ARG A 91 -8.40 19.17 10.47
C ARG A 91 -7.42 19.87 9.56
N VAL A 92 -6.48 19.12 8.96
CA VAL A 92 -5.50 19.68 8.00
C VAL A 92 -6.21 20.23 6.77
N LEU A 93 -7.20 19.51 6.23
CA LEU A 93 -7.98 19.97 5.08
C LEU A 93 -8.81 21.21 5.39
N GLU A 94 -9.43 21.28 6.57
CA GLU A 94 -10.14 22.48 7.03
C GLU A 94 -9.20 23.68 7.20
N TRP A 95 -8.03 23.46 7.80
CA TRP A 95 -6.99 24.48 7.92
C TRP A 95 -6.55 24.99 6.54
N ALA A 96 -6.22 24.08 5.62
CA ALA A 96 -5.72 24.44 4.29
C ALA A 96 -6.75 25.27 3.50
N LYS A 97 -8.04 24.93 3.63
CA LYS A 97 -9.15 25.72 3.09
C LYS A 97 -9.21 27.11 3.73
N ALA A 98 -9.11 27.20 5.05
CA ALA A 98 -9.16 28.46 5.78
C ALA A 98 -7.97 29.38 5.48
N THR A 99 -6.79 28.82 5.18
CA THR A 99 -5.57 29.58 4.88
C THR A 99 -5.29 29.76 3.39
N HIS A 100 -6.20 29.31 2.51
CA HIS A 100 -5.95 29.26 1.06
C HIS A 100 -5.49 30.61 0.47
N GLU A 101 -6.22 31.69 0.75
CA GLU A 101 -5.90 33.04 0.25
C GLU A 101 -4.52 33.53 0.73
N ALA A 102 -4.16 33.24 1.98
CA ALA A 102 -2.85 33.63 2.52
C ALA A 102 -1.71 32.88 1.81
N GLU A 103 -1.91 31.60 1.52
CA GLU A 103 -0.93 30.79 0.78
C GLU A 103 -0.81 31.21 -0.69
N VAL A 104 -1.93 31.53 -1.35
CA VAL A 104 -1.93 32.06 -2.73
C VAL A 104 -1.13 33.34 -2.83
N ASN A 105 -1.28 34.26 -1.87
CA ASN A 105 -0.53 35.52 -1.85
C ASN A 105 0.97 35.35 -1.52
N ARG A 106 1.35 34.24 -0.89
CA ARG A 106 2.74 33.94 -0.49
C ARG A 106 3.52 33.20 -1.58
N ARG A 107 2.84 32.39 -2.38
CA ARG A 107 3.45 31.45 -3.35
C ARG A 107 3.55 32.08 -4.74
N VAL A 108 4.42 31.50 -5.57
CA VAL A 108 4.52 31.87 -6.99
C VAL A 108 3.26 31.38 -7.71
N ASP A 109 2.59 32.29 -8.41
CA ASP A 109 1.40 31.98 -9.19
C ASP A 109 1.77 31.63 -10.63
N LEU A 110 1.49 30.38 -11.01
CA LEU A 110 1.73 29.84 -12.35
C LEU A 110 0.42 29.44 -13.05
N ARG A 111 -0.75 29.91 -12.58
CA ARG A 111 -2.06 29.51 -13.12
C ARG A 111 -2.28 29.91 -14.58
N GLU A 112 -1.59 30.94 -15.06
CA GLU A 112 -1.63 31.38 -16.47
C GLU A 112 -0.75 30.52 -17.39
N ALA A 113 0.15 29.69 -16.83
CA ALA A 113 0.98 28.79 -17.62
C ALA A 113 0.16 27.61 -18.16
N ARG A 114 0.44 27.20 -19.40
CA ARG A 114 -0.17 26.00 -19.98
C ARG A 114 0.52 24.74 -19.43
N ILE A 115 0.01 24.25 -18.32
CA ILE A 115 0.50 23.05 -17.60
C ILE A 115 -0.35 21.83 -17.99
N MET A 116 0.28 20.67 -18.18
CA MET A 116 -0.38 19.40 -18.52
C MET A 116 0.29 18.21 -17.82
N THR A 117 -0.47 17.15 -17.56
CA THR A 117 0.05 15.86 -17.09
C THR A 117 0.04 14.84 -18.24
N ILE A 118 0.83 13.77 -18.12
CA ILE A 118 0.90 12.71 -19.14
C ILE A 118 0.80 11.36 -18.44
N ASP A 119 -0.43 10.88 -18.29
CA ASP A 119 -0.75 9.72 -17.45
C ASP A 119 -1.60 8.68 -18.19
N PRO A 120 -1.61 7.41 -17.72
CA PRO A 120 -2.60 6.43 -18.15
C PRO A 120 -4.03 6.93 -17.93
N ALA A 121 -4.97 6.52 -18.81
CA ALA A 121 -6.37 6.94 -18.74
C ALA A 121 -7.08 6.54 -17.42
N THR A 122 -6.51 5.60 -16.68
CA THR A 122 -7.03 5.12 -15.39
C THR A 122 -6.32 5.73 -14.18
N ALA A 123 -5.36 6.64 -14.38
CA ALA A 123 -4.66 7.31 -13.29
C ALA A 123 -5.65 8.12 -12.44
N ARG A 124 -5.47 8.03 -11.12
CA ARG A 124 -6.28 8.76 -10.13
C ARG A 124 -5.46 9.78 -9.36
N ASP A 125 -4.19 9.44 -9.14
CA ASP A 125 -3.22 10.26 -8.44
C ASP A 125 -2.30 10.87 -9.51
N LEU A 126 -2.30 12.20 -9.63
CA LEU A 126 -1.51 12.96 -10.61
C LEU A 126 -0.39 13.67 -9.87
N ASP A 127 0.78 13.02 -9.79
CA ASP A 127 1.89 13.47 -8.96
C ASP A 127 2.75 14.55 -9.62
N ASP A 128 2.78 14.57 -10.95
CA ASP A 128 3.58 15.50 -11.74
C ASP A 128 2.81 16.15 -12.89
N ALA A 129 3.27 17.33 -13.26
CA ALA A 129 2.83 18.06 -14.43
C ALA A 129 4.00 18.80 -15.08
N ILE A 130 3.90 19.07 -16.37
CA ILE A 130 4.93 19.75 -17.14
C ILE A 130 4.37 20.95 -17.89
N HIS A 131 5.22 21.94 -18.11
CA HIS A 131 5.00 22.96 -19.11
C HIS A 131 6.28 23.19 -19.92
N ILE A 132 6.11 23.64 -21.17
CA ILE A 132 7.22 23.99 -22.06
C ILE A 132 6.87 25.29 -22.78
N VAL A 133 7.71 26.30 -22.65
CA VAL A 133 7.60 27.57 -23.35
C VAL A 133 8.89 27.82 -24.12
N ARG A 134 8.78 28.16 -25.39
CA ARG A 134 9.93 28.59 -26.20
C ARG A 134 10.19 30.07 -25.98
N ASP A 135 11.41 30.43 -25.61
CA ASP A 135 11.86 31.81 -25.50
C ASP A 135 12.58 32.23 -26.79
N ASP A 136 11.86 33.02 -27.59
CA ASP A 136 12.36 33.56 -28.85
C ASP A 136 13.22 34.83 -28.68
N SER A 137 13.35 35.35 -27.45
CA SER A 137 14.16 36.53 -27.15
C SER A 137 15.66 36.25 -27.10
N THR A 138 16.06 34.98 -26.95
CA THR A 138 17.46 34.54 -26.93
C THR A 138 17.96 34.12 -28.33
N SER A 139 19.28 34.20 -28.55
CA SER A 139 19.93 33.69 -29.77
C SER A 139 21.08 32.75 -29.42
N PRO A 140 20.94 31.43 -29.65
CA PRO A 140 19.77 30.76 -30.22
C PRO A 140 18.54 30.79 -29.28
N PRO A 141 17.32 30.59 -29.81
CA PRO A 141 16.10 30.45 -29.00
C PRO A 141 16.25 29.34 -27.96
N GLN A 142 15.78 29.60 -26.76
CA GLN A 142 15.85 28.68 -25.61
C GLN A 142 14.47 28.16 -25.26
N PHE A 143 14.41 27.21 -24.32
CA PHE A 143 13.17 26.66 -23.80
C PHE A 143 13.17 26.75 -22.28
N GLU A 144 12.09 27.27 -21.73
CA GLU A 144 11.74 27.11 -20.33
C GLU A 144 10.94 25.81 -20.18
N ILE A 145 11.40 24.94 -19.29
CA ILE A 145 10.74 23.68 -18.96
C ILE A 145 10.51 23.67 -17.46
N GLY A 146 9.26 23.68 -17.04
CA GLY A 146 8.90 23.50 -15.62
C GLY A 146 8.35 22.10 -15.39
N VAL A 147 8.92 21.43 -14.39
CA VAL A 147 8.39 20.19 -13.81
C VAL A 147 7.75 20.57 -12.48
N HIS A 148 6.45 20.33 -12.36
CA HIS A 148 5.64 20.66 -11.20
C HIS A 148 5.28 19.36 -10.49
N ILE A 149 5.57 19.27 -9.20
CA ILE A 149 5.29 18.08 -8.38
C ILE A 149 4.21 18.44 -7.36
N ALA A 150 3.30 17.51 -7.06
CA ALA A 150 2.29 17.67 -6.02
C ALA A 150 2.94 18.07 -4.68
N ASP A 151 2.46 19.17 -4.08
CA ASP A 151 2.98 19.68 -2.80
C ASP A 151 2.33 18.96 -1.60
N VAL A 152 2.63 17.66 -1.47
CA VAL A 152 2.15 16.83 -0.34
C VAL A 152 2.63 17.39 1.00
N SER A 153 3.82 18.00 1.02
CA SER A 153 4.43 18.58 2.23
C SER A 153 3.61 19.73 2.84
N HIS A 154 2.74 20.36 2.05
CA HIS A 154 1.80 21.35 2.55
C HIS A 154 0.78 20.76 3.53
N PHE A 155 0.43 19.48 3.35
CA PHE A 155 -0.61 18.78 4.12
C PHE A 155 -0.02 17.78 5.13
N VAL A 156 1.16 17.21 4.85
CA VAL A 156 1.80 16.21 5.72
C VAL A 156 2.95 16.85 6.48
N TRP A 157 2.70 17.24 7.73
CA TRP A 157 3.72 17.89 8.57
C TRP A 157 4.48 16.89 9.44
N LYS A 158 5.78 17.12 9.59
CA LYS A 158 6.65 16.26 10.39
C LYS A 158 6.13 16.09 11.82
N GLY A 159 6.06 14.84 12.28
CA GLY A 159 5.67 14.48 13.64
C GLY A 159 4.15 14.40 13.85
N HIS A 160 3.36 14.67 12.81
CA HIS A 160 1.92 14.44 12.83
C HIS A 160 1.59 12.94 12.68
N LYS A 161 0.33 12.58 12.95
CA LYS A 161 -0.13 11.19 12.84
C LYS A 161 -0.11 10.71 11.39
N ILE A 162 -0.55 11.55 10.46
CA ILE A 162 -0.52 11.26 9.02
C ILE A 162 0.92 11.08 8.51
N ASP A 163 1.90 11.83 9.04
CA ASP A 163 3.32 11.69 8.72
C ASP A 163 3.89 10.35 9.23
N SER A 164 3.54 9.98 10.47
CA SER A 164 3.95 8.70 11.05
C SER A 164 3.37 7.51 10.29
N GLU A 165 2.10 7.60 9.90
CA GLU A 165 1.40 6.58 9.09
C GLU A 165 1.99 6.48 7.68
N ALA A 166 2.22 7.62 7.02
CA ALA A 166 2.84 7.65 5.69
C ALA A 166 4.26 7.09 5.73
N ALA A 167 5.04 7.38 6.79
CA ALA A 167 6.36 6.82 7.00
C ALA A 167 6.33 5.30 7.23
N TRP A 168 5.33 4.79 7.97
CA TRP A 168 5.13 3.36 8.19
C TRP A 168 4.76 2.64 6.88
N ARG A 169 3.78 3.17 6.14
CA ARG A 169 3.33 2.59 4.87
C ARG A 169 4.37 2.75 3.76
N CYS A 170 5.13 3.85 3.77
CA CYS A 170 6.21 4.21 2.84
C CYS A 170 5.81 4.40 1.36
N THR A 171 4.87 3.62 0.84
CA THR A 171 4.40 3.64 -0.55
C THR A 171 2.98 3.12 -0.67
N THR A 172 2.31 3.48 -1.77
CA THR A 172 1.04 2.86 -2.17
C THR A 172 1.32 1.52 -2.83
N VAL A 173 0.65 0.47 -2.36
CA VAL A 173 0.80 -0.89 -2.92
C VAL A 173 -0.27 -1.13 -3.96
N TYR A 174 0.13 -1.31 -5.23
CA TYR A 174 -0.78 -1.56 -6.35
C TYR A 174 -0.85 -3.06 -6.66
N LEU A 175 -2.04 -3.64 -6.46
CA LEU A 175 -2.41 -4.95 -6.98
C LEU A 175 -3.28 -4.78 -8.23
N THR A 176 -3.46 -5.87 -8.97
CA THR A 176 -4.22 -5.89 -10.23
C THR A 176 -5.67 -5.39 -10.12
N HIS A 177 -6.29 -5.55 -8.95
CA HIS A 177 -7.69 -5.22 -8.70
C HIS A 177 -7.89 -4.09 -7.68
N ARG A 178 -6.84 -3.72 -6.92
CA ARG A 178 -6.93 -2.76 -5.81
C ARG A 178 -5.60 -2.06 -5.55
N ALA A 179 -5.67 -0.82 -5.08
CA ALA A 179 -4.53 -0.11 -4.51
C ALA A 179 -4.74 0.13 -3.01
N TYR A 180 -3.71 -0.14 -2.21
CA TYR A 180 -3.63 0.17 -0.78
C TYR A 180 -2.80 1.44 -0.59
N HIS A 181 -3.49 2.54 -0.28
CA HIS A 181 -2.95 3.89 -0.35
C HIS A 181 -1.99 4.17 0.81
N MET A 182 -0.93 4.92 0.51
CA MET A 182 0.00 5.46 1.50
C MET A 182 -0.66 6.53 2.37
N LEU A 183 -1.51 7.36 1.78
CA LEU A 183 -2.23 8.44 2.44
C LEU A 183 -3.75 8.19 2.42
N PRO A 184 -4.51 8.78 3.36
CA PRO A 184 -5.96 8.82 3.27
C PRO A 184 -6.45 9.40 1.93
N ARG A 185 -7.65 8.99 1.49
CA ARG A 185 -8.18 9.35 0.17
C ARG A 185 -8.84 10.72 0.09
N GLU A 186 -9.21 11.31 1.22
CA GLU A 186 -9.86 12.62 1.30
C GLU A 186 -8.87 13.78 1.16
#